data_AF-A0A8S1AWV4-F1
#
_entry.id   AF-A0A8S1AWV4-F1
#
_cell.length_a   1.000
_cell.length_b   1.000
_cell.length_c   1.000
_cell.angle_alpha   90.00
_cell.angle_beta   90.00
_cell.angle_gamma   90.00
#
_symmetry.space_group_name_H-M   'P 1'
#
loop_
_entity.id
_entity.type
_entity.pdbx_description
1 polymer ?
#
loop_
_entity_poly.entity_id
_entity_poly.type
_entity_poly.pdbx_seq_one_letter_code
_entity_poly.pdbx_strand_id
1 'polypeptide(L)'
;MGQCKGSDFGVSDLELKIICDQVERRKRYREEFLKARTDPCLHSKEAGYVFDPAIQRFLSLKNTHLEYFTPTFANIRFGVCIIILPMLTYGYAIWTQRTKIEWDRRCGKTKYRDRLFKFA
;
A
#
# COMPACT_ATOMS: atom_id res chain seq x y z
N MET A 1 37.64 -4.40 -10.12
CA MET A 1 36.59 -3.42 -9.70
C MET A 1 36.74 -2.20 -10.57
N GLY A 2 35.71 -1.85 -11.35
CA GLY A 2 35.74 -0.64 -12.17
C GLY A 2 35.62 0.58 -11.26
N GLN A 3 36.61 1.47 -11.27
CA GLN A 3 36.59 2.69 -10.48
C GLN A 3 35.45 3.60 -10.99
N CYS A 4 34.50 4.01 -10.14
CA CYS A 4 33.58 5.07 -10.52
C CYS A 4 34.38 6.37 -10.53
N LYS A 5 34.65 6.90 -11.73
CA LYS A 5 35.26 8.22 -11.91
C LYS A 5 34.12 9.25 -11.96
N GLY A 6 34.19 10.22 -11.06
CA GLY A 6 33.12 11.18 -10.83
C GLY A 6 33.48 12.65 -11.02
N SER A 7 34.75 12.92 -11.35
CA SER A 7 35.29 14.28 -11.53
C SER A 7 34.53 15.10 -12.58
N ASP A 8 33.92 14.43 -13.55
CA ASP A 8 33.38 15.08 -14.74
C ASP A 8 31.92 15.56 -14.55
N PHE A 9 31.28 15.19 -13.43
CA PHE A 9 29.86 15.44 -13.18
C PHE A 9 29.57 16.43 -12.04
N GLY A 10 30.60 17.07 -11.46
CA GLY A 10 30.43 18.02 -10.36
C GLY A 10 29.89 17.40 -9.06
N VAL A 11 30.04 16.09 -8.90
CA VAL A 11 29.57 15.32 -7.74
C VAL A 11 30.61 15.38 -6.63
N SER A 12 30.17 15.52 -5.38
CA SER A 12 31.08 15.55 -4.23
C SER A 12 31.74 14.19 -3.96
N ASP A 13 32.94 14.18 -3.37
CA ASP A 13 33.68 12.94 -3.07
C ASP A 13 32.89 11.95 -2.19
N LEU A 14 32.02 12.47 -1.32
CA LEU A 14 31.19 11.67 -0.44
C LEU A 14 30.05 10.97 -1.22
N GLU A 15 29.38 11.70 -2.10
CA GLU A 15 28.34 11.14 -2.97
C GLU A 15 28.92 10.08 -3.92
N LEU A 16 30.14 10.29 -4.42
CA LEU A 16 30.84 9.31 -5.25
C LEU A 16 31.09 8.00 -4.52
N LYS A 17 31.51 8.04 -3.25
CA LYS A 17 31.66 6.84 -2.42
C LYS A 17 30.33 6.10 -2.26
N ILE A 18 29.25 6.83 -1.94
CA ILE A 18 27.91 6.24 -1.78
C ILE A 18 27.46 5.56 -3.08
N ILE A 19 27.66 6.21 -4.22
CA ILE A 19 27.29 5.66 -5.54
C ILE A 19 28.09 4.40 -5.83
N CYS A 20 29.41 4.41 -5.60
CA CYS A 20 30.24 3.23 -5.78
C CYS A 20 29.78 2.06 -4.90
N ASP A 21 29.51 2.31 -3.62
CA ASP A 21 29.03 1.28 -2.69
C ASP A 21 27.67 0.72 -3.12
N GLN A 22 26.80 1.54 -3.72
CA GLN A 22 25.53 1.07 -4.28
C GLN A 22 25.74 0.21 -5.54
N VAL A 23 26.63 0.65 -6.45
CA VAL A 23 26.95 -0.10 -7.68
C VAL A 23 27.58 -1.44 -7.34
N GLU A 24 28.51 -1.47 -6.39
CA GLU A 24 29.14 -2.69 -5.90
C GLU A 24 28.11 -3.65 -5.30
N ARG A 25 27.23 -3.16 -4.43
CA ARG A 25 26.14 -3.98 -3.86
C ARG A 25 25.24 -4.56 -4.95
N ARG A 26 24.81 -3.76 -5.92
CA ARG A 26 23.96 -4.22 -7.04
C ARG A 26 24.68 -5.28 -7.87
N LYS A 27 25.97 -5.07 -8.16
CA LYS A 27 26.79 -6.02 -8.90
C LYS A 27 26.87 -7.36 -8.16
N ARG A 28 27.18 -7.34 -6.87
CA ARG A 28 27.24 -8.53 -6.02
C ARG A 28 25.92 -9.32 -6.04
N TYR A 29 24.78 -8.66 -5.77
CA TYR A 29 23.48 -9.34 -5.78
C TYR A 29 23.10 -9.91 -7.15
N ARG A 30 23.46 -9.20 -8.23
CA ARG A 30 23.25 -9.69 -9.60
C ARG A 30 24.09 -10.93 -9.88
N GLU A 31 25.34 -10.97 -9.45
CA GLU A 31 26.24 -12.12 -9.61
C GLU A 31 25.71 -13.33 -8.84
N GLU A 32 25.27 -13.14 -7.60
CA GLU A 32 24.62 -14.19 -6.78
C GLU A 32 23.36 -14.75 -7.46
N PHE A 33 22.48 -13.87 -7.94
CA PHE A 33 21.26 -14.26 -8.66
C PHE A 33 21.56 -14.99 -9.96
N LEU A 34 22.50 -14.49 -10.76
CA LEU A 34 22.88 -15.13 -12.02
C LEU A 34 23.44 -16.53 -11.77
N LYS A 35 24.32 -16.69 -10.78
CA LYS A 35 24.87 -17.99 -10.38
C LYS A 35 23.77 -18.99 -10.01
N ALA A 36 22.83 -18.57 -9.16
CA ALA A 36 21.71 -19.42 -8.75
C ALA A 36 20.74 -19.74 -9.90
N ARG A 37 20.53 -18.79 -10.82
CA ARG A 37 19.61 -18.95 -11.94
C ARG A 37 20.16 -19.84 -13.05
N THR A 38 21.46 -19.76 -13.34
CA THR A 38 22.07 -20.50 -14.45
C THR A 38 22.49 -21.92 -14.09
N ASP A 39 22.43 -22.33 -12.83
CA ASP A 39 22.78 -23.68 -12.39
C ASP A 39 21.68 -24.71 -12.78
N PRO A 40 21.97 -25.64 -13.72
CA PRO A 40 20.99 -26.62 -14.19
C PRO A 40 20.66 -27.68 -13.13
N CYS A 41 21.59 -28.01 -12.26
CA CYS A 41 21.43 -29.05 -11.25
C CYS A 41 20.54 -28.58 -10.08
N LEU A 42 20.53 -27.28 -9.79
CA LEU A 42 19.63 -26.67 -8.81
C LEU A 42 18.22 -26.49 -9.38
N HIS A 43 18.09 -26.07 -10.64
CA HIS A 43 16.79 -25.88 -11.29
C HIS A 43 16.01 -27.19 -11.49
N SER A 44 16.71 -28.33 -11.54
CA SER A 44 16.09 -29.65 -11.68
C SER A 44 15.56 -30.26 -10.38
N LYS A 45 15.95 -29.75 -9.20
CA LYS A 45 15.67 -30.41 -7.91
C LYS A 45 14.33 -30.04 -7.28
N GLU A 46 13.88 -28.79 -7.39
CA GLU A 46 12.58 -28.33 -6.87
C GLU A 46 12.23 -26.97 -7.51
N ALA A 47 10.92 -26.67 -7.55
CA ALA A 47 10.26 -25.51 -8.18
C ALA A 47 11.21 -24.44 -8.73
N GLY A 48 11.32 -24.34 -10.06
CA GLY A 48 12.33 -23.58 -10.82
C GLY A 48 12.38 -22.04 -10.65
N TYR A 49 12.13 -21.51 -9.45
CA TYR A 49 12.34 -20.12 -9.08
C TYR A 49 13.51 -19.98 -8.09
N VAL A 50 14.22 -18.85 -8.16
CA VAL A 50 15.29 -18.53 -7.22
C VAL A 50 14.68 -17.84 -6.00
N PHE A 51 14.93 -18.38 -4.82
CA PHE A 51 14.45 -17.80 -3.57
C PHE A 51 15.22 -16.50 -3.24
N ASP A 52 14.49 -15.39 -3.05
CA ASP A 52 15.06 -14.10 -2.64
C ASP A 52 14.71 -13.79 -1.18
N PRO A 53 15.70 -13.76 -0.27
CA PRO A 53 15.48 -13.43 1.13
C PRO A 53 15.01 -11.98 1.34
N ALA A 54 15.32 -11.04 0.44
CA ALA A 54 14.89 -9.65 0.56
C ALA A 54 13.39 -9.51 0.33
N ILE A 55 12.85 -10.19 -0.68
CA ILE A 55 11.41 -10.25 -0.95
C ILE A 55 10.67 -10.91 0.22
N GLN A 56 11.17 -12.04 0.73
CA GLN A 56 10.55 -12.68 1.89
C GLN A 56 10.50 -11.73 3.08
N ARG A 57 11.61 -11.06 3.43
CA ARG A 57 11.64 -10.09 4.55
C ARG A 57 10.62 -8.96 4.37
N PHE A 58 10.50 -8.42 3.16
CA PHE A 58 9.52 -7.38 2.86
C PHE A 58 8.08 -7.87 3.04
N LEU A 59 7.77 -9.07 2.55
CA LEU A 59 6.45 -9.68 2.72
C LEU A 59 6.16 -9.97 4.19
N SER A 60 7.13 -10.51 4.93
CA SER A 60 7.02 -10.75 6.37
C SER A 60 6.72 -9.44 7.12
N LEU A 61 7.46 -8.36 6.84
CA LEU A 61 7.24 -7.05 7.47
C LEU A 61 5.87 -6.45 7.16
N LYS A 62 5.34 -6.65 5.96
CA LYS A 62 3.98 -6.23 5.62
C LYS A 62 2.94 -6.99 6.43
N ASN A 63 3.14 -8.29 6.62
CA ASN A 63 2.21 -9.10 7.39
C ASN A 63 2.27 -8.80 8.89
N THR A 64 3.46 -8.49 9.43
CA THR A 64 3.65 -8.15 10.84
C THR A 64 3.53 -6.64 11.16
N HIS A 65 2.99 -5.84 10.23
CA HIS A 65 2.91 -4.38 10.41
C HIS A 65 2.14 -3.95 11.68
N LEU A 66 1.19 -4.76 12.16
CA LEU A 66 0.44 -4.49 13.38
C LEU A 66 1.30 -4.59 14.64
N GLU A 67 2.31 -5.46 14.66
CA GLU A 67 3.21 -5.64 15.81
C GLU A 67 4.09 -4.41 16.05
N TYR A 68 4.44 -3.71 14.96
CA TYR A 68 5.27 -2.50 14.98
C TYR A 68 4.45 -1.21 14.94
N PHE A 69 3.12 -1.30 15.05
CA PHE A 69 2.25 -0.13 14.99
C PHE A 69 2.45 0.76 16.22
N THR A 70 2.76 2.05 15.97
CA THR A 70 2.83 3.07 17.00
C THR A 70 1.63 4.02 16.89
N PRO A 71 0.85 4.21 17.98
CA PRO A 71 -0.28 5.15 17.98
C PRO A 71 0.24 6.58 18.01
N THR A 72 0.51 7.14 16.82
CA THR A 72 0.90 8.54 16.63
C THR A 72 -0.32 9.37 16.22
N PHE A 73 -0.33 10.66 16.54
CA PHE A 73 -1.43 11.57 16.17
C PHE A 73 -1.76 11.55 14.66
N ALA A 74 -0.73 11.42 13.80
CA ALA A 74 -0.93 11.28 12.35
C ALA A 74 -1.72 10.02 11.97
N ASN A 75 -1.38 8.87 12.57
CA ASN A 75 -2.02 7.58 12.31
C ASN A 75 -3.46 7.56 12.82
N ILE A 76 -3.70 8.13 14.00
CA ILE A 76 -5.05 8.22 14.58
C ILE A 76 -5.96 9.08 13.69
N ARG A 77 -5.49 10.26 13.26
CA ARG A 77 -6.27 11.14 12.40
C ARG A 77 -6.64 10.46 11.08
N PHE A 78 -5.69 9.73 10.48
CA PHE A 78 -5.95 8.95 9.27
C PHE A 78 -7.05 7.91 9.49
N GLY A 79 -6.98 7.14 10.58
CA GLY A 79 -8.00 6.16 10.94
C GLY A 79 -9.38 6.78 11.14
N VAL A 80 -9.46 7.91 11.87
CA VAL A 80 -10.72 8.63 12.10
C VAL A 80 -11.31 9.15 10.79
N CYS A 81 -10.51 9.78 9.93
CA CYS A 81 -10.98 10.34 8.67
C CYS A 81 -11.43 9.27 7.67
N ILE A 82 -10.80 8.09 7.64
CA ILE A 82 -11.12 7.06 6.65
C ILE A 82 -12.17 6.08 7.12
N ILE A 83 -12.31 5.86 8.43
CA ILE A 83 -13.24 4.87 8.96
C ILE A 83 -14.47 5.57 9.56
N ILE A 84 -14.26 6.47 10.52
CA ILE A 84 -15.36 7.04 11.31
C ILE A 84 -16.16 8.05 10.49
N LEU A 85 -15.48 8.94 9.77
CA LEU A 85 -16.13 9.99 8.98
C LEU A 85 -17.08 9.43 7.89
N PRO A 86 -16.72 8.44 7.05
CA PRO A 86 -17.67 7.88 6.08
C PRO A 86 -18.85 7.17 6.74
N MET A 87 -18.65 6.48 7.87
CA MET A 87 -19.76 5.85 8.60
C MET A 87 -20.78 6.89 9.08
N LEU A 88 -20.31 7.98 9.70
CA LEU A 88 -21.17 9.04 10.21
C LEU A 88 -21.86 9.82 9.09
N THR A 89 -21.13 10.16 8.02
CA THR A 89 -21.71 10.89 6.88
C THR A 89 -22.78 10.07 6.16
N TYR A 90 -22.56 8.77 5.96
CA TYR A 90 -23.55 7.90 5.36
C TYR A 90 -24.80 7.74 6.26
N GLY A 91 -24.60 7.55 7.57
CA GLY A 91 -25.69 7.48 8.53
C GLY A 91 -26.54 8.76 8.54
N TYR A 92 -25.89 9.92 8.53
CA TYR A 92 -26.56 11.22 8.47
C TYR A 92 -27.32 11.43 7.14
N ALA A 93 -26.72 11.05 6.02
CA ALA A 93 -27.38 11.14 4.71
C ALA A 93 -28.67 10.32 4.67
N ILE A 94 -28.64 9.08 5.17
CA ILE A 94 -29.84 8.24 5.26
C ILE A 94 -30.88 8.86 6.20
N TRP A 95 -30.46 9.32 7.37
CA TRP A 95 -31.37 9.90 8.36
C TRP A 95 -32.10 11.11 7.77
N THR A 96 -31.36 12.06 7.19
CA THR A 96 -31.96 13.25 6.56
C THR A 96 -32.90 12.90 5.41
N GLN A 97 -32.55 11.92 4.57
CA GLN A 97 -33.42 11.45 3.50
C GLN A 97 -34.72 10.86 4.06
N ARG A 98 -34.64 10.00 5.09
CA ARG A 98 -35.80 9.37 5.72
C ARG A 98 -36.73 10.41 6.37
N THR A 99 -36.17 11.34 7.14
CA THR A 99 -36.95 12.40 7.80
C THR A 99 -37.65 13.29 6.78
N LYS A 100 -36.98 13.65 5.67
CA LYS A 100 -37.60 14.43 4.58
C LYS A 100 -38.75 13.68 3.92
N ILE A 101 -38.55 12.40 3.58
CA ILE A 101 -39.60 11.57 2.97
C ILE A 101 -40.80 11.44 3.90
N GLU A 102 -40.57 11.23 5.20
CA GLU A 102 -41.61 11.12 6.19
C GLU A 102 -42.40 12.44 6.34
N TRP A 103 -41.68 13.55 6.43
CA TRP A 103 -42.28 14.88 6.50
C TRP A 103 -43.15 15.20 5.28
N ASP A 104 -42.64 14.95 4.07
CA ASP A 104 -43.37 15.20 2.83
C ASP A 104 -44.60 14.29 2.67
N ARG A 105 -44.59 13.08 3.26
CA ARG A 105 -45.79 12.22 3.36
C ARG A 105 -46.80 12.80 4.35
N ARG A 106 -46.38 13.29 5.52
CA ARG A 106 -47.26 13.89 6.53
C ARG A 106 -47.90 15.19 6.04
N CYS A 107 -47.16 16.02 5.32
CA CYS A 107 -47.68 17.25 4.70
C CYS A 107 -48.52 17.02 3.44
N GLY A 108 -48.67 15.77 2.98
CA GLY A 108 -49.48 15.45 1.79
C GLY A 108 -48.86 15.86 0.45
N LYS A 109 -47.57 16.25 0.41
CA LYS A 109 -46.87 16.64 -0.83
C LYS A 109 -46.67 15.47 -1.78
N THR A 110 -46.55 14.26 -1.24
CA THR A 110 -46.38 13.03 -2.03
C THR A 110 -47.71 12.27 -2.15
N LYS A 111 -48.20 12.11 -3.37
CA LYS A 111 -49.40 11.30 -3.66
C LYS A 111 -49.12 9.84 -3.32
N TYR A 112 -50.16 9.11 -2.91
CA TYR A 112 -50.03 7.71 -2.49
C TYR A 112 -49.43 6.78 -3.58
N ARG A 113 -49.70 7.09 -4.85
CA ARG A 113 -49.20 6.32 -6.01
C ARG A 113 -47.70 6.48 -6.25
N ASP A 114 -47.11 7.63 -5.88
CA ASP A 114 -45.72 8.00 -6.23
C ASP A 114 -44.71 7.57 -5.14
N ARG A 115 -45.13 6.72 -4.19
CA ARG A 115 -44.32 6.25 -3.06
C ARG A 115 -43.47 5.04 -3.48
N LEU A 116 -42.14 5.17 -3.41
CA LEU A 116 -41.17 4.12 -3.80
C LEU A 116 -41.31 2.81 -3.00
N PHE A 117 -41.58 2.89 -1.70
CA PHE A 117 -41.79 1.74 -0.81
C PHE A 117 -43.21 1.80 -0.23
N LYS A 118 -44.15 1.16 -0.94
CA LYS A 118 -45.58 1.22 -0.62
C LYS A 118 -46.08 0.02 0.17
N PHE A 119 -45.49 -1.15 -0.09
CA PHE A 119 -45.91 -2.46 0.44
C PHE A 119 -44.79 -3.19 1.20
N ALA A 120 -43.66 -2.53 1.39
CA ALA A 120 -42.55 -3.00 2.20
C ALA A 120 -42.68 -2.43 3.62
#